data_AF-A0A832CQN8-F1
#
_entry.id   AF-A0A832CQN8-F1
#
_cell.length_a   1.000
_cell.length_b   1.000
_cell.length_c   1.000
_cell.angle_alpha   90.00
_cell.angle_beta   90.00
_cell.angle_gamma   90.00
#
_symmetry.space_group_name_H-M   'P 1'
#
loop_
_entity.id
_entity.type
_entity.pdbx_description
1 polymer ?
#
loop_
_entity_poly.entity_id
_entity_poly.type
_entity_poly.pdbx_seq_one_letter_code
_entity_poly.pdbx_strand_id
1 'polypeptide(L)'
;MRQHAKDPLLLERATFGLAHAYESQADLERAKKTYQELQSRWPQGPFAQAAQERLEDLARRPTHKFYDWFKRQNPKPPAPQDEDDLKLLPDRPPARNGSAGKKAADSTEQEPSEDAQPRSPDTADGNEQ
;
A
#
# COMPACT_ATOMS: atom_id res chain seq x y z
N MET A 1 -10.82 34.88 7.48
CA MET A 1 -11.69 33.83 8.07
C MET A 1 -11.41 32.51 7.35
N ARG A 2 -11.47 31.35 8.02
CA ARG A 2 -11.47 30.06 7.32
C ARG A 2 -12.88 29.78 6.80
N GLN A 3 -13.06 29.71 5.48
CA GLN A 3 -14.29 29.16 4.91
C GLN A 3 -14.20 27.64 5.00
N HIS A 4 -15.07 27.03 5.81
CA HIS A 4 -15.24 25.58 5.80
C HIS A 4 -16.08 25.19 4.59
N ALA A 5 -15.68 24.13 3.87
CA ALA A 5 -16.54 23.51 2.86
C ALA A 5 -17.85 23.09 3.54
N LYS A 6 -18.99 23.45 2.93
CA LYS A 6 -20.33 23.05 3.37
C LYS A 6 -20.90 21.89 2.57
N ASP A 7 -20.27 21.55 1.44
CA ASP A 7 -20.60 20.40 0.61
C ASP A 7 -20.21 19.09 1.35
N PRO A 8 -21.17 18.19 1.65
CA PRO A 8 -20.89 16.91 2.27
C PRO A 8 -19.90 16.05 1.47
N LEU A 9 -19.99 16.05 0.13
CA LEU A 9 -19.15 15.21 -0.72
C LEU A 9 -17.67 15.65 -0.67
N LEU A 10 -17.44 16.96 -0.70
CA LEU A 10 -16.09 17.52 -0.57
C LEU A 10 -15.50 17.27 0.82
N LEU A 11 -16.32 17.33 1.89
CA LEU A 11 -15.89 17.00 3.26
C LEU A 11 -15.58 15.51 3.42
N GLU A 12 -16.40 14.62 2.87
CA GLU A 12 -16.19 13.17 2.90
C GLU A 12 -14.91 12.79 2.16
N ARG A 13 -14.73 13.28 0.93
CA ARG A 13 -13.51 13.08 0.13
C ARG A 13 -12.26 13.60 0.83
N ALA A 14 -12.34 14.76 1.48
CA ALA A 14 -11.23 15.31 2.27
C ALA A 14 -10.91 14.45 3.49
N THR A 15 -11.92 13.88 4.16
CA THR A 15 -11.75 12.97 5.30
C THR A 15 -11.11 11.65 4.87
N PHE A 16 -11.54 11.08 3.74
CA PHE A 16 -10.94 9.88 3.13
C PHE A 16 -9.47 10.11 2.76
N GLY A 17 -9.17 11.24 2.11
CA GLY A 17 -7.79 11.63 1.77
C GLY A 17 -6.90 11.87 3.00
N LEU A 18 -7.46 12.39 4.09
CA LEU A 18 -6.73 12.57 5.36
C LEU A 18 -6.38 11.22 6.02
N ALA A 19 -7.29 10.24 5.99
CA ALA A 19 -7.01 8.90 6.48
C ALA A 19 -5.88 8.22 5.69
N HIS A 20 -5.92 8.30 4.35
CA HIS A 20 -4.83 7.85 3.48
C HIS A 20 -3.51 8.61 3.73
N ALA A 21 -3.55 9.90 4.05
CA ALA A 21 -2.35 10.67 4.38
C ALA A 21 -1.70 10.19 5.68
N TYR A 22 -2.47 9.83 6.72
CA TYR A 22 -1.93 9.21 7.93
C TYR A 22 -1.41 7.79 7.69
N GLU A 23 -2.12 7.00 6.88
CA GLU A 23 -1.71 5.66 6.46
C GLU A 23 -0.38 5.68 5.67
N SER A 24 -0.19 6.69 4.81
CA SER A 24 1.06 6.93 4.08
C SER A 24 2.24 7.34 4.98
N GLN A 25 1.95 7.88 6.18
CA GLN A 25 2.92 8.15 7.24
C GLN A 25 3.10 6.94 8.19
N ALA A 26 2.47 5.80 7.90
CA ALA A 26 2.38 4.62 8.75
C ALA A 26 1.75 4.85 10.13
N ASP A 27 1.01 5.96 10.30
CA ASP A 27 0.26 6.28 11.51
C ASP A 27 -1.13 5.63 11.45
N LEU A 28 -1.14 4.32 11.73
CA LEU A 28 -2.33 3.50 11.55
C LEU A 28 -3.44 3.85 12.56
N GLU A 29 -3.10 4.43 13.71
CA GLU A 29 -4.09 4.79 14.73
C GLU A 29 -4.84 6.06 14.35
N ARG A 30 -4.16 7.08 13.81
CA ARG A 30 -4.86 8.23 13.21
C ARG A 30 -5.60 7.84 11.93
N ALA A 31 -5.04 6.98 11.09
CA ALA A 31 -5.71 6.48 9.88
C ALA A 31 -7.03 5.74 10.21
N LYS A 32 -6.99 4.74 11.09
CA LYS A 32 -8.18 3.99 11.55
C LYS A 32 -9.23 4.94 12.13
N LYS A 33 -8.83 5.86 13.01
CA LYS A 33 -9.76 6.82 13.61
C LYS A 33 -10.44 7.71 12.56
N THR A 34 -9.72 8.18 11.54
CA THR A 34 -10.31 9.02 10.49
C THR A 34 -11.20 8.21 9.52
N TYR A 35 -10.87 6.96 9.20
CA TYR A 35 -11.80 6.08 8.46
C TYR A 35 -13.08 5.78 9.28
N GLN A 36 -12.97 5.53 10.59
CA GLN A 36 -14.11 5.36 11.50
C GLN A 36 -14.97 6.63 11.60
N GLU A 37 -14.35 7.81 11.60
CA GLU A 37 -15.05 9.09 11.56
C GLU A 37 -15.83 9.25 10.25
N LEU A 38 -15.25 8.86 9.11
CA LEU A 38 -15.95 8.87 7.81
C LEU A 38 -17.20 7.98 7.84
N GLN A 39 -17.09 6.73 8.30
CA GLN A 39 -18.24 5.83 8.47
C GLN A 39 -19.33 6.44 9.36
N SER A 40 -18.92 7.06 10.46
CA SER A 40 -19.86 7.65 11.44
C SER A 40 -20.59 8.88 10.88
N ARG A 41 -20.01 9.58 9.90
CA ARG A 41 -20.53 10.85 9.35
C ARG A 41 -21.23 10.68 8.00
N TRP A 42 -20.79 9.73 7.18
CA TRP A 42 -21.30 9.48 5.83
C TRP A 42 -21.43 7.96 5.55
N PRO A 43 -22.23 7.20 6.32
CA PRO A 43 -22.34 5.73 6.19
C PRO A 43 -22.92 5.23 4.86
N GLN A 44 -23.44 6.14 4.03
CA GLN A 44 -23.97 5.86 2.69
C GLN A 44 -23.32 6.77 1.62
N GLY A 45 -22.16 7.35 1.93
CA GLY A 45 -21.39 8.19 1.01
C GLY A 45 -20.54 7.36 0.03
N PRO A 46 -20.13 7.93 -1.13
CA PRO A 46 -19.36 7.21 -2.15
C PRO A 46 -17.98 6.70 -1.69
N PHE A 47 -17.45 7.14 -0.54
CA PHE A 47 -16.21 6.63 0.05
C PHE A 47 -16.44 5.68 1.24
N ALA A 48 -17.71 5.45 1.65
CA ALA A 48 -18.05 4.62 2.80
C ALA A 48 -17.57 3.16 2.64
N GLN A 49 -17.89 2.49 1.54
CA GLN A 49 -17.45 1.11 1.30
C GLN A 49 -15.92 1.01 1.30
N ALA A 50 -15.23 1.89 0.57
CA ALA A 50 -13.76 1.90 0.51
C ALA A 50 -13.12 2.15 1.89
N ALA A 51 -13.71 3.02 2.73
CA ALA A 51 -13.26 3.23 4.10
C ALA A 51 -13.48 1.99 5.00
N GLN A 52 -14.47 1.14 4.71
CA GLN A 52 -14.69 -0.12 5.43
C GLN A 52 -13.60 -1.13 5.03
N GLU A 53 -13.38 -1.30 3.72
CA GLU A 53 -12.34 -2.17 3.18
C GLU A 53 -10.94 -1.81 3.72
N ARG A 54 -10.61 -0.51 3.82
CA ARG A 54 -9.36 -0.06 4.47
C ARG A 54 -9.32 -0.37 5.97
N LEU A 55 -10.44 -0.27 6.70
CA LEU A 55 -10.48 -0.62 8.13
C LEU A 55 -10.28 -2.12 8.36
N GLU A 56 -10.90 -2.97 7.53
CA GLU A 56 -10.72 -4.41 7.55
C GLU A 56 -9.27 -4.79 7.20
N ASP A 57 -8.69 -4.20 6.16
CA ASP A 57 -7.27 -4.36 5.83
C ASP A 57 -6.35 -3.93 6.98
N LEU A 58 -6.61 -2.78 7.62
CA LEU A 58 -5.83 -2.27 8.75
C LEU A 58 -6.01 -3.07 10.06
N ALA A 59 -6.92 -4.05 10.09
CA ALA A 59 -7.02 -5.06 11.14
C ALA A 59 -6.24 -6.36 10.82
N ARG A 60 -5.87 -6.61 9.55
CA ARG A 60 -5.19 -7.84 9.14
C ARG A 60 -3.72 -7.88 9.60
N ARG A 61 -3.28 -9.03 10.15
CA ARG A 61 -1.89 -9.24 10.62
C ARG A 61 -0.81 -9.02 9.53
N PRO A 62 -1.00 -9.42 8.25
CA PRO A 62 -0.06 -9.07 7.17
C PRO A 62 0.10 -7.56 6.95
N THR A 63 -0.98 -6.78 7.04
CA THR A 63 -0.95 -5.32 6.89
C THR A 63 -0.13 -4.65 7.98
N HIS A 64 -0.31 -5.08 9.25
CA HIS A 64 0.55 -4.64 10.36
C HIS A 64 2.02 -4.98 10.10
N LYS A 65 2.35 -6.21 9.70
CA LYS A 65 3.73 -6.60 9.33
C LYS A 65 4.32 -5.72 8.22
N PHE A 66 3.52 -5.36 7.20
CA PHE A 66 3.96 -4.47 6.13
C PHE A 66 4.29 -3.08 6.67
N TYR A 67 3.42 -2.46 7.47
CA TYR A 67 3.69 -1.12 8.02
C TYR A 67 4.83 -1.12 9.03
N ASP A 68 5.00 -2.20 9.80
CA ASP A 68 6.13 -2.38 10.70
C ASP A 68 7.46 -2.58 9.96
N TRP A 69 7.45 -3.09 8.72
CA TRP A 69 8.61 -3.07 7.82
C TRP A 69 8.81 -1.69 7.17
N PHE A 70 7.72 -1.04 6.73
CA PHE A 70 7.74 0.24 6.03
C PHE A 70 8.31 1.36 6.89
N LYS A 71 7.95 1.41 8.19
CA LYS A 71 8.52 2.34 9.19
C LYS A 71 10.04 2.28 9.35
N ARG A 72 10.70 1.22 8.88
CA ARG A 72 12.17 1.03 8.94
C ARG A 72 12.87 1.42 7.65
N GLN A 73 12.13 1.78 6.59
CA GLN A 73 12.73 2.15 5.31
C GLN A 73 13.26 3.58 5.38
N ASN A 74 14.55 3.74 5.07
CA ASN A 74 15.20 5.04 4.90
C ASN A 74 15.97 5.02 3.56
N PRO A 75 15.26 5.05 2.42
CA PRO A 75 15.90 5.04 1.11
C PRO A 75 16.70 6.33 0.94
N LYS A 76 17.96 6.21 0.50
CA LYS A 76 18.72 7.37 0.03
C LYS A 76 18.01 7.96 -1.20
N PRO A 77 17.94 9.29 -1.36
CA PRO A 77 17.54 9.88 -2.63
C PRO A 77 18.40 9.32 -3.78
N PRO A 78 17.87 9.23 -5.01
CA PRO A 78 18.71 8.99 -6.17
C PRO A 78 19.79 10.09 -6.27
N ALA A 79 20.90 9.77 -6.93
CA ALA A 79 21.81 10.82 -7.35
C ALA A 79 21.07 11.83 -8.26
N PRO A 80 21.45 13.12 -8.27
CA PRO A 80 21.02 14.03 -9.32
C PRO A 80 21.31 13.39 -10.68
N GLN A 81 20.33 13.38 -11.57
CA GLN A 81 20.58 13.04 -12.97
C GLN A 81 21.09 14.29 -13.69
N ASP A 82 22.03 14.11 -14.61
CA ASP A 82 22.54 15.21 -15.42
C ASP A 82 21.45 15.69 -16.40
N GLU A 83 21.37 17.00 -16.64
CA GLU A 83 20.38 17.63 -17.53
C GLU A 83 20.45 17.13 -18.99
N ASP A 84 21.52 16.41 -19.36
CA ASP A 84 21.67 15.73 -20.65
C ASP A 84 20.91 14.39 -20.72
N ASP A 85 20.68 13.68 -19.60
CA ASP A 85 19.87 12.45 -19.58
C ASP A 85 18.41 12.74 -19.99
N LEU A 86 17.89 13.94 -19.67
CA LEU A 86 16.55 14.37 -20.06
C LEU A 86 16.39 14.48 -21.59
N LYS A 87 17.49 14.63 -22.33
CA LYS A 87 17.53 14.71 -23.81
C LYS A 87 17.59 13.32 -24.46
N LEU A 88 17.85 12.27 -23.67
CA LEU A 88 17.79 10.86 -24.08
C LEU A 88 16.40 10.24 -23.86
N LEU A 89 15.49 10.94 -23.18
CA LEU A 89 14.09 10.55 -23.09
C LEU A 89 13.42 10.73 -24.47
N PRO A 90 12.65 9.74 -24.97
CA PRO A 90 11.92 9.90 -26.23
C PRO A 90 10.72 10.84 -26.06
N ASP A 91 10.55 11.80 -26.99
CA ASP A 91 9.46 12.79 -27.02
C ASP A 91 8.05 12.20 -26.88
N ARG A 92 7.92 10.91 -27.18
CA ARG A 92 6.70 10.13 -27.05
C ARG A 92 7.04 8.77 -26.43
N PRO A 93 6.30 8.29 -25.40
CA PRO A 93 6.47 6.92 -24.92
C PRO A 93 6.27 5.93 -26.07
N PRO A 94 7.07 4.85 -26.15
CA PRO A 94 7.01 3.91 -27.26
C PRO A 94 5.59 3.35 -27.41
N ALA A 95 5.12 3.25 -28.64
CA ALA A 95 3.78 2.74 -28.93
C ALA A 95 3.62 1.35 -28.31
N ARG A 96 2.61 1.17 -27.43
CA ARG A 96 2.20 -0.14 -26.91
C ARG A 96 1.52 -0.95 -28.02
N ASN A 97 2.30 -1.35 -29.02
CA ASN A 97 1.90 -2.35 -30.00
C ASN A 97 1.61 -3.64 -29.22
N GLY A 98 0.33 -4.01 -29.12
CA GLY A 98 -0.11 -5.19 -28.40
C GLY A 98 0.38 -6.47 -29.07
N SER A 99 1.55 -6.96 -28.66
CA SER A 99 2.08 -8.26 -29.07
C SER A 99 1.82 -9.26 -27.95
N ALA A 100 0.79 -10.09 -28.12
CA ALA A 100 0.59 -11.25 -27.27
C ALA A 100 1.58 -12.35 -27.64
N GLY A 101 2.37 -12.80 -26.67
CA GLY A 101 3.13 -14.04 -26.74
C GLY A 101 4.44 -14.01 -27.54
N LYS A 102 5.57 -14.00 -26.81
CA LYS A 102 6.54 -15.08 -27.04
C LYS A 102 6.05 -16.29 -26.25
N LYS A 103 5.89 -17.44 -26.90
CA LYS A 103 5.64 -18.71 -26.19
C LYS A 103 6.87 -19.07 -25.36
N ALA A 104 6.66 -19.43 -24.10
CA ALA A 104 7.53 -20.34 -23.37
C ALA A 104 6.79 -21.68 -23.26
N ALA A 105 7.38 -22.72 -23.84
CA ALA A 105 7.00 -24.13 -23.85
C ALA A 105 8.21 -24.87 -24.47
N ASP A 106 8.78 -25.93 -23.92
CA ASP A 106 8.53 -26.61 -22.64
C ASP A 106 9.88 -27.15 -22.08
N SER A 107 10.04 -27.43 -20.79
CA SER A 107 9.06 -27.37 -19.69
C SER A 107 9.58 -26.48 -18.54
N THR A 108 9.50 -26.69 -17.22
CA THR A 108 9.21 -27.87 -16.38
C THR A 108 8.40 -27.48 -15.15
N GLU A 109 7.45 -28.32 -14.77
CA GLU A 109 6.54 -28.13 -13.63
C GLU A 109 7.28 -28.26 -12.28
N GLN A 110 7.26 -27.20 -11.48
CA GLN A 110 7.47 -27.28 -10.03
C GLN A 110 6.24 -26.73 -9.34
N GLU A 111 5.54 -27.59 -8.62
CA GLU A 111 4.38 -27.22 -7.81
C GLU A 111 4.77 -26.19 -6.73
N PRO A 112 3.83 -25.35 -6.27
CA PRO A 112 4.07 -24.44 -5.16
C PRO A 112 4.28 -25.24 -3.88
N SER A 113 5.54 -25.56 -3.57
CA SER A 113 5.90 -26.36 -2.39
C SER A 113 5.37 -25.72 -1.11
N GLU A 114 4.68 -26.51 -0.29
CA GLU A 114 3.93 -26.11 0.92
C GLU A 114 4.84 -25.71 2.11
N ASP A 115 5.99 -25.09 1.83
CA ASP A 115 7.02 -24.78 2.84
C ASP A 115 7.69 -23.42 2.63
N ALA A 116 6.85 -22.37 2.58
CA ALA A 116 7.28 -21.00 2.80
C ALA A 116 7.22 -20.63 4.30
N GLN A 117 7.66 -21.54 5.18
CA GLN A 117 7.68 -21.30 6.62
C GLN A 117 8.54 -20.06 6.96
N PRO A 118 8.08 -19.20 7.89
CA PRO A 118 8.88 -18.07 8.33
C PRO A 118 10.11 -18.58 9.10
N ARG A 119 11.32 -18.16 8.69
CA ARG A 119 12.55 -18.52 9.42
C ARG A 119 12.50 -17.97 10.84
N SER A 120 12.24 -18.85 11.81
CA SER A 120 12.33 -18.56 13.23
C SER A 120 13.81 -18.43 13.65
N PRO A 121 14.15 -17.52 14.59
CA PRO A 121 15.45 -17.53 15.24
C PRO A 121 15.55 -18.72 16.20
N ASP A 122 16.76 -19.30 16.28
CA ASP A 122 17.08 -20.45 17.12
C ASP A 122 17.47 -20.02 18.55
N THR A 123 16.88 -20.66 19.55
CA THR A 123 17.36 -20.76 20.94
C THR A 123 16.77 -22.02 21.55
N ALA A 124 17.63 -22.95 21.96
CA ALA A 124 17.24 -24.24 22.50
C ALA A 124 17.08 -24.23 24.04
N ASP A 125 16.10 -25.00 24.52
CA ASP A 125 16.11 -25.75 25.79
C ASP A 125 14.97 -26.80 25.72
N GLY A 126 15.04 -28.01 26.28
CA GLY A 126 16.17 -28.59 27.01
C GLY A 126 15.77 -29.69 28.00
N ASN A 127 14.75 -30.53 27.72
CA ASN A 127 14.28 -31.53 28.69
C ASN A 127 13.69 -32.81 28.07
N GLU A 128 14.54 -33.82 27.85
CA GLU A 128 14.11 -35.24 27.88
C GLU A 128 13.89 -35.71 29.34
N GLN A 129 13.43 -36.95 29.54
CA GLN A 129 13.01 -37.51 30.84
C GLN A 129 14.14 -38.25 31.57
#